data_AF-X1RUE8-F1
#
_entry.id   AF-X1RUE8-F1
#
_cell.length_a   1.000
_cell.length_b   1.000
_cell.length_c   1.000
_cell.angle_alpha   90.00
_cell.angle_beta   90.00
_cell.angle_gamma   90.00
#
_symmetry.space_group_name_H-M   'P 1'
#
loop_
_entity.id
_entity.type
_entity.pdbx_description
1 polymer ?
#
loop_
_entity_poly.entity_id
_entity_poly.type
_entity_poly.pdbx_seq_one_letter_code
_entity_poly.pdbx_strand_id
1 'polypeptide(L)'
;MSKNVSLAEVLKGTISKKQLEHDGTYATIPVSNIPQDRRGLVHIWGRNDMSSAQRMGIIWVVKDPDGYTVEEHSEWEKWPYTGAGGEHHFIGGRFDLDKPGTWTIMVGLFISPEGSIAVDAYGGVLCTIKAAVPEPEFRGFAVTEYVTR
;
A
#
# COMPACT_ATOMS: atom_id res chain seq x y z
N MET A 1 48.81 -15.70 -13.38
CA MET A 1 47.44 -16.16 -13.07
C MET A 1 46.62 -14.94 -12.66
N SER A 2 45.80 -14.41 -13.58
CA SER A 2 44.83 -13.36 -13.26
C SER A 2 43.68 -14.01 -12.48
N LYS A 3 43.42 -13.55 -11.25
CA LYS A 3 42.20 -13.93 -10.53
C LYS A 3 41.03 -13.26 -11.24
N ASN A 4 40.27 -14.03 -12.03
CA ASN A 4 38.94 -13.61 -12.48
C ASN A 4 38.05 -13.49 -11.24
N VAL A 5 37.95 -12.29 -10.68
CA VAL A 5 36.91 -11.95 -9.71
C VAL A 5 35.65 -11.68 -10.54
N SER A 6 34.76 -12.67 -10.65
CA SER A 6 33.42 -12.43 -11.18
C SER A 6 32.68 -11.56 -10.17
N LEU A 7 32.33 -10.32 -10.54
CA LEU A 7 31.35 -9.55 -9.77
C LEU A 7 30.04 -10.36 -9.74
N ALA A 8 29.47 -10.54 -8.55
CA ALA A 8 28.12 -11.07 -8.42
C ALA A 8 27.15 -10.17 -9.19
N GLU A 9 26.23 -10.76 -9.94
CA GLU A 9 25.20 -10.02 -10.65
C GLU A 9 24.32 -9.28 -9.62
N VAL A 10 24.19 -7.96 -9.79
CA VAL A 10 23.34 -7.14 -8.92
C VAL A 10 21.89 -7.34 -9.35
N LEU A 11 21.07 -7.87 -8.44
CA LEU A 11 19.63 -8.04 -8.64
C LEU A 11 18.95 -6.67 -8.78
N LYS A 12 18.02 -6.56 -9.72
CA LYS A 12 17.29 -5.32 -10.01
C LYS A 12 15.81 -5.62 -10.22
N GLY A 13 14.98 -4.77 -9.66
CA GLY A 13 13.54 -4.78 -9.87
C GLY A 13 12.97 -3.40 -9.61
N THR A 14 11.70 -3.20 -9.96
CA THR A 14 11.00 -1.92 -9.79
C THR A 14 9.59 -2.16 -9.23
N ILE A 15 9.15 -1.38 -8.25
CA ILE A 15 7.74 -1.28 -7.87
C ILE A 15 7.03 -0.44 -8.93
N SER A 16 6.45 -1.13 -9.92
CA SER A 16 5.89 -0.49 -11.12
C SER A 16 4.51 0.10 -10.89
N LYS A 17 3.73 -0.45 -9.95
CA LYS A 17 2.37 0.02 -9.67
C LYS A 17 1.98 -0.19 -8.20
N LYS A 18 1.20 0.74 -7.67
CA LYS A 18 0.70 0.75 -6.28
C LYS A 18 -0.76 1.18 -6.26
N GLN A 19 -1.65 0.35 -5.74
CA GLN A 19 -3.07 0.65 -5.64
C GLN A 19 -3.65 0.29 -4.28
N LEU A 20 -4.65 1.06 -3.87
CA LEU A 20 -5.53 0.75 -2.75
C LEU A 20 -6.91 0.45 -3.34
N GLU A 21 -7.44 -0.73 -3.03
CA GLU A 21 -8.84 -1.06 -3.25
C GLU A 21 -9.65 -0.67 -2.00
N HIS A 22 -10.78 0.00 -2.20
CA HIS A 22 -11.85 0.11 -1.19
C HIS A 22 -13.22 0.04 -1.88
N ASP A 23 -14.17 -0.68 -1.30
CA ASP A 23 -15.51 -0.90 -1.88
C ASP A 23 -15.51 -1.43 -3.33
N GLY A 24 -14.51 -2.25 -3.71
CA GLY A 24 -14.34 -2.74 -5.08
C GLY A 24 -13.84 -1.69 -6.08
N THR A 25 -13.53 -0.47 -5.62
CA THR A 25 -12.93 0.60 -6.42
C THR A 25 -11.42 0.62 -6.21
N TYR A 26 -10.65 0.76 -7.30
CA TYR A 26 -9.19 0.79 -7.28
C TYR A 26 -8.68 2.20 -7.54
N ALA A 27 -7.80 2.70 -6.67
CA ALA A 27 -7.15 4.00 -6.84
C ALA A 27 -5.63 3.90 -6.66
N THR A 28 -4.89 4.73 -7.39
CA THR A 28 -3.42 4.80 -7.27
C THR A 28 -3.02 5.42 -5.94
N ILE A 29 -2.08 4.79 -5.23
CA ILE A 29 -1.54 5.30 -3.96
C ILE A 29 -0.62 6.51 -4.24
N PRO A 30 -0.74 7.63 -3.50
CA PRO A 30 -1.65 7.88 -2.36
C PRO A 30 -3.08 8.21 -2.78
N VAL A 31 -4.06 7.75 -1.99
CA VAL A 31 -5.49 8.03 -2.21
C VAL A 31 -6.02 9.07 -1.23
N SER A 32 -6.76 10.07 -1.69
CA SER A 32 -7.32 11.13 -0.84
C SER A 32 -8.83 11.02 -0.67
N ASN A 33 -9.35 11.52 0.46
CA ASN A 33 -10.78 11.71 0.72
C ASN A 33 -11.60 10.41 0.72
N ILE A 34 -11.01 9.32 1.21
CA ILE A 34 -11.75 8.07 1.41
C ILE A 34 -12.73 8.30 2.57
N PRO A 35 -14.02 7.91 2.43
CA PRO A 35 -14.96 7.91 3.55
C PRO A 35 -14.47 7.02 4.69
N GLN A 36 -14.77 7.39 5.93
CA GLN A 36 -14.49 6.55 7.10
C GLN A 36 -15.29 5.22 7.02
N ASP A 37 -14.81 4.21 7.76
CA ASP A 37 -15.44 2.89 7.93
C ASP A 37 -15.49 2.04 6.65
N ARG A 38 -14.48 2.20 5.79
CA ARG A 38 -14.27 1.37 4.60
C ARG A 38 -13.22 0.30 4.84
N ARG A 39 -13.20 -0.73 4.00
CA ARG A 39 -12.14 -1.74 4.01
C ARG A 39 -11.12 -1.47 2.93
N GLY A 40 -9.87 -1.30 3.33
CA GLY A 40 -8.72 -1.21 2.45
C GLY A 40 -8.19 -2.58 2.07
N LEU A 41 -7.64 -2.68 0.86
CA LEU A 41 -6.83 -3.81 0.39
C LEU A 41 -5.69 -3.27 -0.49
N VAL A 42 -4.44 -3.57 -0.13
CA VAL A 42 -3.27 -3.09 -0.86
C VAL A 42 -2.91 -4.04 -2.00
N HIS A 43 -2.61 -3.45 -3.16
CA HIS A 43 -2.11 -4.14 -4.35
C HIS A 43 -0.81 -3.49 -4.82
N ILE A 44 0.23 -4.31 -5.00
CA ILE A 44 1.55 -3.86 -5.45
C ILE A 44 2.02 -4.74 -6.60
N TRP A 45 2.58 -4.11 -7.63
CA TRP A 45 3.22 -4.82 -8.74
C TRP A 45 4.72 -4.61 -8.70
N GLY A 46 5.47 -5.71 -8.69
CA GLY A 46 6.92 -5.72 -8.79
C GLY A 46 7.37 -6.21 -10.16
N ARG A 47 8.14 -5.40 -10.87
CA ARG A 47 8.76 -5.75 -12.16
C ARG A 47 10.13 -6.39 -11.93
N ASN A 48 10.39 -7.48 -12.64
CA ASN A 48 11.72 -8.11 -12.70
C ASN A 48 12.57 -7.41 -13.78
N ASP A 49 13.64 -6.73 -13.37
CA ASP A 49 14.50 -5.98 -14.29
C ASP A 49 15.71 -6.80 -14.74
N MET A 50 15.77 -8.07 -14.36
CA MET A 50 16.80 -9.02 -14.77
C MET A 50 16.54 -9.55 -16.18
N SER A 51 17.61 -10.07 -16.79
CA SER A 51 17.56 -10.72 -18.10
C SER A 51 17.03 -12.17 -18.06
N SER A 52 16.79 -12.70 -16.86
CA SER A 52 16.35 -14.07 -16.58
C SER A 52 15.15 -14.06 -15.64
N ALA A 53 14.44 -15.19 -15.58
CA ALA A 53 13.33 -15.33 -14.64
C ALA A 53 13.82 -15.31 -13.19
N GLN A 54 13.14 -14.56 -12.33
CA GLN A 54 13.50 -14.39 -10.93
C GLN A 54 12.28 -14.58 -10.05
N ARG A 55 12.47 -15.19 -8.87
CA ARG A 55 11.42 -15.30 -7.86
C ARG A 55 11.29 -13.97 -7.13
N MET A 56 10.16 -13.30 -7.30
CA MET A 56 9.86 -12.01 -6.68
C MET A 56 9.36 -12.17 -5.24
N GLY A 57 9.68 -11.23 -4.36
CA GLY A 57 9.17 -11.17 -3.00
C GLY A 57 8.79 -9.75 -2.59
N ILE A 58 7.91 -9.63 -1.61
CA ILE A 58 7.43 -8.34 -1.10
C ILE A 58 7.29 -8.38 0.42
N ILE A 59 7.55 -7.26 1.06
CA ILE A 59 7.09 -6.99 2.43
C ILE A 59 6.48 -5.60 2.45
N TRP A 60 5.37 -5.42 3.17
CA TRP A 60 4.90 -4.09 3.52
C TRP A 60 4.27 -4.01 4.91
N VAL A 61 4.27 -2.79 5.44
CA VAL A 61 3.63 -2.44 6.71
C VAL A 61 2.74 -1.22 6.48
N VAL A 62 1.47 -1.33 6.87
CA VAL A 62 0.51 -0.23 6.89
C VAL A 62 0.32 0.25 8.32
N LYS A 63 0.37 1.57 8.52
CA LYS A 63 0.12 2.20 9.81
C LYS A 63 -1.06 3.17 9.76
N ASP A 64 -1.84 3.16 10.84
CA ASP A 64 -2.92 4.10 11.06
C ASP A 64 -2.40 5.52 11.41
N PRO A 65 -3.28 6.52 11.53
CA PRO A 65 -2.90 7.90 11.85
C PRO A 65 -2.23 8.06 13.23
N ASP A 66 -2.44 7.12 14.15
CA ASP A 66 -1.80 7.12 15.47
C ASP A 66 -0.44 6.40 15.45
N GLY A 67 -0.07 5.78 14.32
CA GLY A 67 1.18 5.07 14.10
C GLY A 67 1.14 3.57 14.45
N TYR A 68 -0.03 3.00 14.76
CA TYR A 68 -0.18 1.57 14.99
C TYR A 68 -0.17 0.79 13.68
N THR A 69 0.53 -0.34 13.66
CA THR A 69 0.50 -1.27 12.53
C THR A 69 -0.86 -1.95 12.45
N VAL A 70 -1.54 -1.78 11.32
CA VAL A 70 -2.84 -2.42 11.03
C VAL A 70 -2.72 -3.59 10.05
N GLU A 71 -1.65 -3.63 9.28
CA GLU A 71 -1.33 -4.70 8.36
C GLU A 71 0.19 -4.85 8.26
N GLU A 72 0.65 -6.09 8.33
CA GLU A 72 1.99 -6.50 7.92
C GLU A 72 1.81 -7.66 6.94
N HIS A 73 2.28 -7.49 5.71
CA HIS A 73 2.18 -8.48 4.65
C HIS A 73 3.58 -8.89 4.19
N SER A 74 3.75 -10.18 3.94
CA SER A 74 4.99 -10.75 3.40
C SER A 74 4.66 -11.93 2.51
N GLU A 75 5.19 -11.92 1.30
CA GLU A 75 4.93 -12.97 0.32
C GLU A 75 6.12 -13.18 -0.61
N TRP A 76 6.34 -14.43 -0.99
CA TRP A 76 7.20 -14.82 -2.10
C TRP A 76 6.39 -15.49 -3.20
N GLU A 77 6.64 -15.09 -4.43
CA GLU A 77 6.06 -15.67 -5.64
C GLU A 77 6.20 -17.20 -5.66
N LYS A 78 5.13 -17.88 -6.08
CA LYS A 78 5.13 -19.33 -6.35
C LYS A 78 5.52 -19.58 -7.81
N TRP A 79 6.13 -20.73 -8.08
CA TRP A 79 6.46 -21.12 -9.45
C TRP A 79 5.19 -21.19 -10.34
N PRO A 80 5.25 -20.76 -11.62
CA PRO A 80 6.41 -20.25 -12.35
C PRO A 80 6.82 -18.82 -11.95
N TYR A 81 8.12 -18.53 -11.98
CA TYR A 81 8.67 -17.25 -11.58
C TYR A 81 8.54 -16.17 -12.67
N THR A 82 8.58 -14.91 -12.26
CA THR A 82 8.43 -13.77 -13.15
C THR A 82 9.58 -13.70 -14.15
N GLY A 83 9.24 -13.81 -15.43
CA GLY A 83 10.19 -13.70 -16.54
C GLY A 83 10.85 -12.32 -16.64
N ALA A 84 11.90 -12.23 -17.47
CA ALA A 84 12.61 -10.98 -17.72
C ALA A 84 11.67 -9.86 -18.19
N GLY A 85 11.70 -8.71 -17.52
CA GLY A 85 10.83 -7.56 -17.79
C GLY A 85 9.37 -7.74 -17.38
N GLY A 86 8.98 -8.90 -16.86
CA GLY A 86 7.61 -9.20 -16.42
C GLY A 86 7.28 -8.58 -15.06
N GLU A 87 5.99 -8.59 -14.71
CA GLU A 87 5.48 -8.07 -13.44
C GLU A 87 4.80 -9.18 -12.63
N HIS A 88 5.03 -9.20 -11.32
CA HIS A 88 4.30 -10.00 -10.35
C HIS A 88 3.32 -9.13 -9.57
N HIS A 89 2.08 -9.59 -9.42
CA HIS A 89 1.05 -8.90 -8.63
C HIS A 89 0.96 -9.50 -7.23
N PHE A 90 1.26 -8.68 -6.22
CA PHE A 90 1.09 -9.00 -4.82
C PHE A 90 -0.19 -8.36 -4.27
N ILE A 91 -0.92 -9.11 -3.44
CA ILE A 91 -2.18 -8.69 -2.82
C ILE A 91 -2.12 -8.99 -1.32
N GLY A 92 -2.48 -8.00 -0.51
CA GLY A 92 -2.42 -8.10 0.96
C GLY A 92 -3.64 -8.69 1.64
N GLY A 93 -3.72 -8.42 2.93
CA GLY A 93 -4.92 -8.60 3.74
C GLY A 93 -5.86 -7.40 3.64
N ARG A 94 -7.13 -7.62 4.04
CA ARG A 94 -8.07 -6.51 4.25
C ARG A 94 -7.88 -5.93 5.65
N PHE A 95 -7.98 -4.61 5.77
CA PHE A 95 -7.97 -3.87 7.04
C PHE A 95 -9.05 -2.78 7.05
N ASP A 96 -9.47 -2.37 8.24
CA ASP A 96 -10.51 -1.36 8.43
C ASP A 96 -9.89 0.05 8.44
N LEU A 97 -10.45 0.96 7.64
CA LEU A 97 -10.08 2.37 7.54
C LEU A 97 -11.00 3.20 8.46
N ASP A 98 -10.91 2.92 9.75
CA ASP A 98 -11.83 3.37 10.81
C ASP A 98 -11.43 4.71 11.45
N LYS A 99 -10.20 5.19 11.19
CA LYS A 99 -9.67 6.42 11.78
C LYS A 99 -9.50 7.54 10.75
N PRO A 100 -9.99 8.76 11.04
CA PRO A 100 -9.72 9.92 10.22
C PRO A 100 -8.25 10.33 10.31
N GLY A 101 -7.71 10.85 9.21
CA GLY A 101 -6.33 11.31 9.12
C GLY A 101 -5.50 10.55 8.08
N THR A 102 -4.18 10.69 8.18
CA THR A 102 -3.22 10.16 7.21
C THR A 102 -2.73 8.79 7.64
N TRP A 103 -2.97 7.81 6.77
CA TRP A 103 -2.45 6.45 6.89
C TRP A 103 -1.17 6.33 6.08
N THR A 104 -0.21 5.55 6.54
CA THR A 104 1.10 5.40 5.89
C THR A 104 1.39 3.96 5.50
N ILE A 105 2.25 3.78 4.50
CA ILE A 105 2.72 2.47 4.05
C ILE A 105 4.23 2.51 3.79
N MET A 106 4.92 1.44 4.16
CA MET A 106 6.29 1.15 3.74
C MET A 106 6.30 -0.18 3.02
N VAL A 107 6.94 -0.24 1.85
CA VAL A 107 7.01 -1.39 0.95
C VAL A 107 8.47 -1.64 0.58
N GLY A 108 8.90 -2.90 0.66
CA GLY A 108 10.16 -3.37 0.08
C GLY A 108 9.89 -4.48 -0.93
N LEU A 109 10.47 -4.34 -2.13
CA LEU A 109 10.48 -5.35 -3.18
C LEU A 109 11.81 -6.11 -3.13
N PHE A 110 11.74 -7.43 -3.26
CA PHE A 110 12.88 -8.34 -3.12
C PHE A 110 12.97 -9.28 -4.31
N ILE A 111 14.17 -9.79 -4.54
CA ILE A 111 14.44 -10.89 -5.46
C ILE A 111 15.24 -11.95 -4.71
N SER A 112 14.88 -13.22 -4.89
CA SER A 112 15.54 -14.37 -4.27
C SER A 112 17.05 -14.41 -4.58
N PRO A 113 17.91 -14.90 -3.67
CA PRO A 113 17.60 -15.64 -2.43
C PRO A 113 17.04 -14.76 -1.30
N GLU A 114 16.28 -15.40 -0.40
CA GLU A 114 15.75 -14.78 0.82
C GLU A 114 16.89 -14.18 1.67
N GLY A 115 16.66 -13.03 2.30
CA GLY A 115 17.70 -12.25 2.98
C GLY A 115 18.45 -11.27 2.06
N SER A 116 18.03 -11.14 0.81
CA SER A 116 18.47 -10.07 -0.08
C SER A 116 18.03 -8.70 0.43
N ILE A 117 18.83 -7.67 0.10
CA ILE A 117 18.41 -6.28 0.26
C ILE A 117 17.24 -5.99 -0.68
N ALA A 118 16.36 -5.06 -0.28
CA ALA A 118 15.29 -4.62 -1.16
C ALA A 118 15.89 -4.05 -2.45
N VAL A 119 15.40 -4.51 -3.60
CA VAL A 119 15.80 -4.03 -4.94
C VAL A 119 15.08 -2.74 -5.32
N ASP A 120 13.92 -2.49 -4.71
CA ASP A 120 13.21 -1.21 -4.75
C ASP A 120 12.36 -1.05 -3.48
N ALA A 121 12.03 0.19 -3.12
CA ALA A 121 11.27 0.50 -1.93
C ALA A 121 10.38 1.74 -2.11
N TYR A 122 9.25 1.74 -1.41
CA TYR A 122 8.36 2.89 -1.33
C TYR A 122 7.95 3.13 0.12
N GLY A 123 8.14 4.35 0.61
CA GLY A 123 7.63 4.79 1.91
C GLY A 123 6.86 6.09 1.74
N GLY A 124 5.64 6.15 2.25
CA GLY A 124 4.84 7.37 2.12
C GLY A 124 3.41 7.24 2.62
N VAL A 125 2.57 8.17 2.16
CA VAL A 125 1.14 8.17 2.45
C VAL A 125 0.49 7.03 1.68
N LEU A 126 -0.26 6.20 2.40
CA LEU A 126 -1.17 5.23 1.79
C LEU A 126 -2.44 5.96 1.33
N CYS A 127 -3.13 6.59 2.28
CA CYS A 127 -4.34 7.33 2.02
C CYS A 127 -4.64 8.37 3.11
N THR A 128 -5.63 9.22 2.85
CA THR A 128 -6.20 10.14 3.84
C THR A 128 -7.70 9.89 3.98
N ILE A 129 -8.14 9.60 5.21
CA ILE A 129 -9.54 9.40 5.58
C ILE A 129 -10.15 10.71 6.07
N LYS A 130 -11.31 11.06 5.54
CA LYS A 130 -12.07 12.23 5.99
C LYS A 130 -12.91 11.85 7.21
N ALA A 131 -12.85 12.66 8.27
CA ALA A 131 -13.73 12.52 9.42
C ALA A 131 -15.19 12.57 8.99
N ALA A 132 -16.00 11.66 9.52
CA ALA A 132 -17.44 11.78 9.44
C ALA A 132 -17.86 13.12 10.07
N VAL A 133 -18.63 13.92 9.33
CA VAL A 133 -19.28 15.10 9.92
C VAL A 133 -20.46 14.57 10.71
N PRO A 134 -20.51 14.70 12.04
CA PRO A 134 -21.69 14.27 12.79
C PRO A 134 -22.90 15.05 12.26
N GLU A 135 -24.03 14.37 12.04
CA GLU A 135 -25.28 15.08 11.80
C GLU A 135 -25.53 15.98 13.01
N PRO A 136 -25.86 17.27 12.83
CA PRO A 136 -26.18 18.12 13.96
C PRO A 136 -27.40 17.54 14.66
N GLU A 137 -27.26 17.27 15.96
CA GLU A 137 -28.35 16.79 16.85
C GLU A 137 -29.52 17.78 16.91
N PHE A 138 -29.28 19.04 16.51
CA PHE A 138 -30.28 20.09 16.44
C PHE A 138 -30.86 20.22 15.03
N ARG A 139 -31.93 19.47 14.75
CA ARG A 139 -32.88 19.74 13.67
C ARG A 139 -34.20 20.25 14.27
N GLY A 140 -34.72 21.38 13.78
CA GLY A 140 -36.07 21.87 14.14
C GLY A 140 -36.16 23.17 14.95
N PHE A 141 -35.06 23.91 15.15
CA PHE A 141 -35.15 25.28 15.68
C PHE A 141 -35.70 26.22 14.59
N ALA A 142 -37.02 26.41 14.60
CA ALA A 142 -37.66 27.54 13.95
C ALA A 142 -38.01 28.57 15.04
N VAL A 143 -37.71 29.85 14.80
CA VAL A 143 -38.31 30.94 15.58
C VAL A 143 -39.80 30.94 15.23
N THR A 144 -40.62 30.34 16.10
CA THR A 144 -42.07 30.26 15.87
C THR A 144 -42.76 31.59 16.16
N GLU A 145 -42.17 32.43 17.02
CA GLU A 145 -42.73 33.72 17.37
C GLU A 145 -41.63 34.67 17.87
N TYR A 146 -41.75 35.95 17.54
CA TYR A 146 -40.90 37.01 18.04
C TYR A 146 -41.76 37.99 18.83
N VAL A 147 -41.63 37.99 20.17
CA VAL A 147 -42.40 38.89 21.04
C VAL A 147 -41.61 40.16 21.30
N THR A 148 -42.05 41.27 20.72
CA THR A 148 -41.57 42.62 21.07
C THR A 148 -42.40 43.20 22.21
N ARG A 149 -41.73 43.73 23.25
CA ARG A 149 -42.37 44.51 24.32
C ARG A 149 -42.60 45.96 23.87
#